data_AF-A0A965DMT4-F1
#
_entry.id   AF-A0A965DMT4-F1
#
_cell.length_a   1.000
_cell.length_b   1.000
_cell.length_c   1.000
_cell.angle_alpha   90.00
_cell.angle_beta   90.00
_cell.angle_gamma   90.00
#
_symmetry.space_group_name_H-M   'P 1'
#
loop_
_entity.id
_entity.type
_entity.pdbx_description
1 polymer ?
#
loop_
_entity_poly.entity_id
_entity_poly.type
_entity_poly.pdbx_seq_one_letter_code
_entity_poly.pdbx_strand_id
1 'polypeptide(L)'
;WGRYEQVTENWMAFVDDTRFGMAVYNPICTMFLAGMAGVPDKDANDASTSYIAPIRNEILYKNSVYEYEYYILIGDLDAVRKQIYAIKNKL
;
A
#
# COMPACT_ATOMS: atom_id res chain seq x y z
N TRP A 1 9.93 -9.11 6.97
CA TRP A 1 8.71 -8.37 6.61
C TRP A 1 7.53 -8.91 7.40
N GLY A 2 6.66 -8.03 7.90
CA GLY A 2 5.39 -8.42 8.50
C GLY A 2 4.38 -8.81 7.42
N ARG A 3 3.54 -9.79 7.73
CA ARG A 3 2.41 -10.21 6.90
C ARG A 3 1.14 -9.71 7.58
N TYR A 4 0.38 -8.91 6.85
CA TYR A 4 -0.87 -8.33 7.32
C TYR A 4 -1.97 -8.97 6.49
N GLU A 5 -2.65 -9.94 7.09
CA GLU A 5 -3.79 -10.62 6.49
C GLU A 5 -5.08 -9.90 6.86
N GLN A 6 -6.10 -10.01 6.01
CA GLN A 6 -7.44 -9.45 6.27
C GLN A 6 -7.46 -7.92 6.45
N VAL A 7 -6.65 -7.19 5.67
CA VAL A 7 -6.75 -5.72 5.57
C VAL A 7 -8.05 -5.37 4.84
N THR A 8 -9.15 -5.25 5.58
CA THR A 8 -10.52 -5.12 5.05
C THR A 8 -10.76 -3.83 4.28
N GLU A 9 -9.91 -2.83 4.49
CA GLU A 9 -10.00 -1.56 3.78
C GLU A 9 -9.23 -1.56 2.46
N ASN A 10 -8.41 -2.59 2.21
CA ASN A 10 -7.60 -2.76 1.00
C ASN A 10 -6.47 -1.73 0.81
N TRP A 11 -6.05 -1.03 1.87
CA TRP A 11 -4.91 -0.11 1.84
C TRP A 11 -4.13 -0.12 3.14
N MET A 12 -2.87 0.29 3.06
CA MET A 12 -1.98 0.55 4.20
C MET A 12 -1.23 1.85 3.97
N ALA A 13 -0.75 2.48 5.05
CA ALA A 13 0.04 3.71 4.97
C ALA A 13 1.20 3.70 5.96
N PHE A 14 2.27 4.40 5.57
CA PHE A 14 3.30 4.87 6.50
C PHE A 14 3.17 6.38 6.61
N VAL A 15 3.10 6.86 7.84
CA VAL A 15 2.98 8.28 8.17
C VAL A 15 3.96 8.63 9.27
N ASP A 16 4.35 9.90 9.32
CA ASP A 16 5.09 10.47 10.43
C ASP A 16 4.16 10.88 11.59
N ASP A 17 4.75 11.49 12.62
CA ASP A 17 4.04 11.98 13.80
C ASP A 17 3.04 13.12 13.51
N THR A 18 3.17 13.78 12.35
CA THR A 18 2.22 14.79 11.87
C THR A 18 1.06 14.18 11.07
N ARG A 19 1.07 12.86 10.88
CA ARG A 19 0.14 12.09 10.02
C ARG A 19 0.31 12.36 8.53
N PHE A 20 1.44 12.92 8.11
CA PHE A 20 1.78 13.07 6.71
C PHE A 20 2.57 11.85 6.23
N GLY A 21 2.31 11.37 5.01
CA GLY A 21 3.07 10.26 4.48
C GLY A 21 2.51 9.69 3.19
N MET A 22 2.67 8.38 3.02
CA MET A 22 2.30 7.65 1.80
C MET A 22 1.40 6.46 2.10
N ALA A 23 0.34 6.31 1.30
CA ALA A 23 -0.53 5.14 1.30
C ALA A 23 -0.45 4.36 -0.02
N VAL A 24 -0.64 3.05 0.08
CA VAL A 24 -0.84 2.14 -1.05
C VAL A 24 -2.22 1.52 -0.94
N TYR A 25 -3.06 1.73 -1.94
CA TYR A 25 -4.39 1.15 -2.08
C TYR A 25 -4.43 0.21 -3.28
N ASN A 26 -5.02 -0.98 -3.12
CA ASN A 26 -5.27 -1.90 -4.21
C ASN A 26 -6.67 -2.51 -4.04
N PRO A 27 -7.64 -2.28 -4.96
CA PRO A 27 -9.03 -2.66 -4.77
C PRO A 27 -9.29 -4.15 -4.50
N ILE A 28 -8.38 -5.02 -4.94
CA ILE A 28 -8.55 -6.47 -4.91
C ILE A 28 -7.66 -7.16 -3.87
N CYS A 29 -6.73 -6.47 -3.20
CA CYS A 29 -5.82 -7.10 -2.24
C CYS A 29 -6.25 -6.88 -0.80
N THR A 30 -6.27 -7.96 -0.02
CA THR A 30 -6.50 -7.93 1.44
C THR A 30 -5.28 -8.43 2.22
N MET A 31 -4.22 -8.85 1.53
CA MET A 31 -2.95 -9.26 2.14
C MET A 31 -1.86 -8.29 1.74
N PHE A 32 -1.06 -7.88 2.71
CA PHE A 32 0.04 -6.95 2.50
C PHE A 32 1.32 -7.48 3.16
N LEU A 33 2.44 -7.26 2.49
CA LEU A 33 3.76 -7.31 3.09
C LEU A 33 4.18 -5.89 3.42
N ALA A 34 4.55 -5.65 4.68
CA ALA A 34 5.08 -4.35 5.07
C ALA A 34 6.17 -4.45 6.14
N GLY A 35 7.02 -3.43 6.23
CA GLY A 35 8.02 -3.28 7.28
C GLY A 35 9.12 -2.30 6.90
N MET A 36 10.24 -2.37 7.60
CA MET A 36 11.45 -1.59 7.31
C MET A 36 12.66 -2.52 7.26
N ALA A 37 13.55 -2.29 6.31
CA ALA A 37 14.91 -2.81 6.28
C ALA A 37 15.87 -1.69 6.71
N GLY A 38 16.84 -2.00 7.58
CA GLY A 38 17.75 -0.99 8.13
C GLY A 38 17.19 -0.29 9.37
N VAL A 39 17.44 1.01 9.50
CA VAL A 39 17.05 1.84 10.65
C VAL A 39 16.26 3.08 10.16
N PRO A 40 15.37 3.65 10.99
CA PRO A 40 14.60 4.84 10.62
C PRO A 40 15.48 6.10 10.51
N ASP A 41 14.86 7.21 10.08
CA ASP A 41 15.44 8.56 10.05
C ASP A 41 16.70 8.67 9.20
N LYS A 42 16.58 8.16 7.98
CA LYS A 42 17.64 8.12 6.96
C LYS A 42 17.25 8.91 5.73
N ASP A 43 18.26 9.29 4.96
CA ASP A 43 18.09 10.07 3.74
C ASP A 43 17.82 9.15 2.54
N ALA A 44 17.39 9.72 1.41
CA ALA A 44 17.04 9.00 0.20
C ALA A 44 18.21 8.20 -0.42
N ASN A 45 19.46 8.54 -0.06
CA ASN A 45 20.67 7.84 -0.53
C ASN A 45 21.13 6.72 0.41
N ASP A 46 20.53 6.59 1.59
CA ASP A 46 20.85 5.52 2.53
C ASP A 46 20.20 4.19 2.11
N ALA A 47 20.80 3.08 2.55
CA ALA A 47 20.27 1.74 2.25
C ALA A 47 19.00 1.36 3.06
N SER A 48 18.56 2.20 4.00
CA SER A 48 17.37 1.90 4.81
C SER A 48 16.11 2.15 3.98
N THR A 49 15.10 1.28 4.13
CA THR A 49 13.92 1.31 3.26
C THR A 49 12.68 0.83 4.00
N SER A 50 11.65 1.66 3.99
CA SER A 50 10.28 1.26 4.33
C SER A 50 9.60 0.66 3.10
N TYR A 51 8.95 -0.49 3.26
CA TYR A 51 8.31 -1.23 2.18
C TYR A 51 6.83 -1.52 2.50
N ILE A 52 5.95 -1.30 1.52
CA ILE A 52 4.54 -1.71 1.53
C ILE A 52 4.26 -2.35 0.18
N ALA A 53 3.72 -3.57 0.18
CA ALA A 53 3.25 -4.22 -1.03
C ALA A 53 1.93 -4.96 -0.78
N PRO A 54 0.85 -4.62 -1.50
CA PRO A 54 -0.31 -5.50 -1.63
C PRO A 54 0.12 -6.77 -2.38
N ILE A 55 -0.27 -7.93 -1.86
CA ILE A 55 0.08 -9.23 -2.43
C ILE A 55 -1.20 -10.02 -2.71
N ARG A 56 -1.24 -10.65 -3.88
CA ARG A 56 -2.33 -11.51 -4.31
C ARG A 56 -1.77 -12.73 -5.03
N ASN A 57 -2.24 -13.90 -4.62
CA ASN A 57 -1.93 -15.15 -5.29
C ASN A 57 -3.02 -15.43 -6.31
N GLU A 58 -2.63 -15.65 -7.56
CA GLU A 58 -3.56 -15.91 -8.66
C GLU A 58 -3.09 -17.09 -9.51
N ILE A 59 -4.04 -17.85 -10.05
CA ILE A 59 -3.78 -18.94 -10.99
C ILE A 59 -4.03 -18.40 -12.40
N LEU A 60 -2.98 -18.32 -13.21
CA LEU A 60 -3.06 -17.90 -14.60
C LEU A 60 -3.06 -19.11 -15.53
N TYR A 61 -3.94 -19.10 -16.52
CA TYR A 61 -4.01 -20.10 -17.59
C TYR A 61 -3.36 -19.57 -18.87
N LYS A 62 -3.21 -20.43 -19.87
CA LYS A 62 -2.49 -20.13 -21.13
C LYS A 62 -2.87 -18.80 -21.79
N ASN A 63 -4.13 -18.38 -21.70
CA ASN A 63 -4.64 -17.16 -22.33
C ASN A 63 -5.24 -16.16 -21.31
N SER A 64 -4.85 -16.25 -20.03
CA SER A 64 -5.32 -15.30 -19.02
C SER A 64 -4.77 -13.90 -19.29
N VAL A 65 -5.66 -12.89 -19.23
CA VAL A 65 -5.28 -11.49 -19.10
C VAL A 65 -5.49 -11.12 -17.63
N TYR A 66 -4.46 -10.53 -17.01
CA TYR A 66 -4.51 -10.12 -15.61
C TYR A 66 -4.25 -8.62 -15.50
N GLU A 67 -5.24 -7.90 -14.98
CA GLU A 67 -5.14 -6.48 -14.69
C GLU A 67 -4.87 -6.28 -13.21
N TYR A 68 -3.88 -5.44 -12.91
CA TYR A 68 -3.47 -5.15 -11.55
C TYR A 68 -3.38 -3.65 -11.34
N GLU A 69 -4.46 -3.07 -10.83
CA GLU A 69 -4.55 -1.65 -10.54
C GLU A 69 -4.15 -1.36 -9.09
N TYR A 70 -3.35 -0.32 -8.88
CA TYR A 70 -2.98 0.16 -7.56
C TYR A 70 -2.82 1.68 -7.58
N TYR A 71 -2.94 2.27 -6.41
CA TYR A 71 -2.87 3.70 -6.20
C TYR A 71 -1.84 4.01 -5.13
N ILE A 72 -0.98 4.98 -5.40
CA ILE A 72 -0.06 5.55 -4.43
C ILE A 72 -0.52 6.98 -4.16
N LEU A 73 -0.78 7.30 -2.90
CA LEU A 73 -1.24 8.62 -2.48
C LEU A 73 -0.26 9.18 -1.46
N ILE A 74 0.08 10.46 -1.59
CA ILE A 74 0.95 11.19 -0.68
C ILE A 74 0.16 12.35 -0.08
N GLY A 75 0.23 12.53 1.23
CA GLY A 75 -0.44 13.63 1.91
C GLY A 75 -0.77 13.34 3.37
N ASP A 76 -1.56 14.24 3.96
CA ASP A 76 -2.19 14.03 5.26
C ASP A 76 -3.10 12.80 5.24
N LEU A 77 -3.01 11.97 6.28
CA LEU A 77 -3.72 10.69 6.40
C LEU A 77 -5.24 10.82 6.19
N ASP A 78 -5.86 11.86 6.74
CA ASP A 78 -7.30 12.06 6.63
C ASP A 78 -7.72 12.44 5.20
N ALA A 79 -6.91 13.24 4.51
CA ALA A 79 -7.13 13.58 3.11
C ALA A 79 -6.92 12.37 2.19
N VAL A 80 -5.85 11.60 2.43
CA VAL A 80 -5.54 10.37 1.71
C VAL A 80 -6.65 9.34 1.88
N ARG A 81 -7.11 9.08 3.11
CA ARG A 81 -8.24 8.17 3.38
C ARG A 81 -9.50 8.61 2.64
N LYS A 82 -9.85 9.90 2.69
CA LYS A 82 -11.01 10.46 1.97
C LYS A 82 -10.88 10.20 0.47
N GLN A 83 -9.70 10.41 -0.11
CA GLN A 83 -9.45 10.19 -1.52
C GLN A 83 -9.51 8.70 -1.90
N ILE A 84 -8.98 7.80 -1.06
CA ILE A 84 -9.09 6.35 -1.27
C ILE A 84 -10.55 5.91 -1.34
N TYR A 85 -11.40 6.35 -0.41
CA TYR A 85 -12.82 5.99 -0.49
C TYR A 85 -13.54 6.67 -1.66
N ALA A 86 -13.13 7.87 -2.06
CA ALA A 86 -13.65 8.51 -3.27
C ALA A 86 -13.29 7.72 -4.55
N ILE A 87 -12.09 7.13 -4.62
CA ILE A 87 -11.69 6.22 -5.69
C ILE A 87 -12.51 4.92 -5.60
N LYS A 88 -12.57 4.30 -4.41
CA LYS A 88 -13.31 3.05 -4.16
C LYS A 88 -14.78 3.14 -4.54
N ASN A 89 -15.42 4.29 -4.33
CA ASN A 89 -16.84 4.51 -4.67
C ASN A 89 -17.10 4.83 -6.16
N LYS A 90 -16.05 5.04 -6.95
CA LYS A 90 -16.16 5.29 -8.41
C LYS A 90 -15.89 4.03 -9.25
N LEU A 91 -15.23 3.04 -8.65
CA LEU A 91 -15.00 1.71 -9.20
C LEU A 91 -16.21 0.82 -8.91
#